data_AF-A0A430BA13-F1
#
_entry.id   AF-A0A430BA13-F1
#
_cell.length_a   1.000
_cell.length_b   1.000
_cell.length_c   1.000
_cell.angle_alpha   90.00
_cell.angle_beta   90.00
_cell.angle_gamma   90.00
#
_symmetry.space_group_name_H-M   'P 1'
#
loop_
_entity.id
_entity.type
_entity.pdbx_description
1 polymer ?
#
loop_
_entity_poly.entity_id
_entity_poly.type
_entity_poly.pdbx_seq_one_letter_code
_entity_poly.pdbx_strand_id
1 'polypeptide(L)' 'MLLVVVAAFTWFAFFAFVYGAGLLAGWRPNTSKAIVGLLLIGGPLTVGVLHRRIRIEASKAPGALYRKRLLTQQ' A
#
# COMPACT_ATOMS: atom_id res chain seq x y z
N MET A 1 11.03 -4.61 11.08
CA MET A 1 10.46 -5.00 9.76
C MET A 1 9.15 -5.75 9.95
N LEU A 2 9.12 -6.76 10.82
CA LEU A 2 7.91 -7.47 11.25
C LEU A 2 6.78 -6.53 11.72
N LEU A 3 7.10 -5.56 12.58
CA LEU A 3 6.13 -4.63 13.17
C LEU A 3 5.38 -3.77 12.14
N VAL A 4 6.07 -3.36 11.07
CA VAL A 4 5.47 -2.60 9.95
C VAL A 4 4.56 -3.49 9.11
N VAL A 5 4.95 -4.75 8.89
CA VAL A 5 4.13 -5.73 8.16
C VAL A 5 2.86 -6.07 8.95
N VAL A 6 3.00 -6.29 10.26
CA VAL A 6 1.87 -6.53 11.17
C VAL A 6 0.94 -5.32 11.21
N ALA A 7 1.46 -4.11 11.36
CA ALA A 7 0.65 -2.90 11.36
C ALA A 7 -0.11 -2.70 10.03
N ALA A 8 0.54 -2.92 8.88
CA ALA A 8 -0.10 -2.82 7.57
C ALA A 8 -1.17 -3.90 7.36
N PHE A 9 -0.91 -5.13 7.82
CA PHE A 9 -1.88 -6.22 7.75
C PHE A 9 -3.10 -5.96 8.64
N THR A 10 -2.89 -5.54 9.90
CA THR A 10 -3.98 -5.19 10.82
C THR A 10 -4.82 -4.05 10.27
N TRP A 11 -4.19 -3.02 9.69
CA TRP A 11 -4.88 -1.91 9.06
C TRP A 11 -5.72 -2.36 7.86
N PHE A 12 -5.13 -3.14 6.96
CA PHE A 12 -5.82 -3.71 5.80
C PHE A 12 -7.02 -4.58 6.24
N ALA A 13 -6.80 -5.49 7.19
CA ALA A 13 -7.83 -6.39 7.69
C ALA A 13 -8.99 -5.63 8.34
N PHE A 14 -8.70 -4.60 9.12
CA PHE A 14 -9.72 -3.74 9.73
C PHE A 14 -10.61 -3.07 8.68
N PHE A 15 -10.01 -2.37 7.70
CA PHE A 15 -10.81 -1.68 6.68
C PHE A 15 -11.55 -2.64 5.75
N ALA A 16 -10.91 -3.75 5.35
CA ALA A 16 -11.56 -4.78 4.56
C ALA A 16 -12.77 -5.39 5.29
N PHE A 17 -12.64 -5.66 6.58
CA PHE A 17 -13.72 -6.18 7.41
C PHE A 17 -14.86 -5.17 7.56
N VAL A 18 -14.57 -3.91 7.89
CA VAL A 18 -15.58 -2.86 8.06
C VAL A 18 -16.33 -2.58 6.76
N TYR A 19 -15.62 -2.41 5.64
CA TYR A 19 -16.27 -2.20 4.34
C TYR A 19 -17.05 -3.43 3.87
N GLY A 20 -16.48 -4.63 4.04
CA GLY A 20 -17.14 -5.89 3.69
C GLY A 20 -18.43 -6.10 4.49
N ALA A 21 -18.39 -5.91 5.81
CA ALA A 21 -19.55 -6.01 6.67
C ALA A 21 -20.62 -4.97 6.32
N GLY A 22 -20.22 -3.73 6.00
CA GLY A 22 -21.12 -2.70 5.52
C GLY A 22 -21.84 -3.11 4.23
N LEU A 23 -21.09 -3.61 3.24
CA LEU A 23 -21.66 -4.09 1.97
C LEU A 23 -22.64 -5.25 2.19
N LEU A 24 -22.29 -6.21 3.06
CA LEU A 24 -23.17 -7.34 3.42
C LEU A 24 -24.44 -6.88 4.17
N ALA A 25 -24.35 -5.79 4.93
CA ALA A 25 -25.50 -5.16 5.60
C ALA A 25 -26.36 -4.29 4.66
N GLY A 26 -26.12 -4.32 3.35
CA GLY A 26 -26.89 -3.56 2.35
C GLY A 26 -26.46 -2.10 2.20
N TRP A 27 -25.32 -1.72 2.78
CA TRP A 27 -24.75 -0.39 2.54
C TRP A 27 -24.38 -0.25 1.06
N ARG A 28 -24.94 0.76 0.40
CA ARG A 28 -24.64 1.12 -0.99
C ARG A 28 -23.78 2.38 -1.00
N PRO A 29 -22.43 2.26 -0.97
CA PRO A 29 -21.57 3.43 -1.05
C PRO A 29 -21.71 4.08 -2.43
N ASN A 30 -21.90 5.40 -2.46
CA ASN A 30 -21.72 6.18 -3.68
C ASN A 30 -20.28 6.03 -4.19
N THR A 31 -20.06 6.28 -5.48
CA THR A 31 -18.76 6.11 -6.17
C THR A 31 -17.60 6.77 -5.41
N SER A 32 -17.80 7.96 -4.85
CA SER A 32 -16.78 8.64 -4.03
C SER A 32 -16.39 7.88 -2.76
N LYS A 33 -17.36 7.27 -2.06
CA LYS A 33 -17.12 6.47 -0.85
C LYS A 33 -16.38 5.17 -1.19
N ALA A 34 -16.72 4.55 -2.32
CA ALA A 34 -16.01 3.36 -2.81
C ALA A 34 -14.54 3.66 -3.14
N ILE A 35 -14.27 4.79 -3.81
CA ILE A 35 -12.90 5.23 -4.13
C ILE A 35 -12.10 5.52 -2.85
N VAL A 36 -12.70 6.21 -1.87
CA VAL A 36 -12.05 6.49 -0.58
C VAL A 36 -11.74 5.18 0.17
N GLY A 37 -12.66 4.22 0.18
CA GLY A 37 -12.42 2.88 0.74
C GLY A 37 -11.24 2.18 0.07
N LEU A 38 -11.19 2.17 -1.26
CA LEU A 38 -10.08 1.60 -2.02
C LEU A 38 -8.74 2.30 -1.72
N LEU A 39 -8.74 3.62 -1.55
CA LEU A 39 -7.53 4.37 -1.19
C LEU A 39 -7.05 4.05 0.23
N LEU A 40 -7.97 3.92 1.19
CA LEU A 40 -7.64 3.58 2.59
C LEU A 40 -7.08 2.17 2.74
N ILE A 41 -7.54 1.24 1.89
CA ILE A 41 -7.08 -0.15 1.84
C ILE A 41 -5.77 -0.27 1.03
N GLY A 42 -5.75 0.28 -0.19
CA GLY A 42 -4.68 0.09 -1.16
C GLY A 42 -3.50 1.06 -1.01
N GLY A 43 -3.72 2.26 -0.46
CA GLY A 43 -2.68 3.27 -0.26
C GLY A 43 -1.55 2.78 0.65
N PRO A 44 -1.85 2.31 1.88
CA PRO A 44 -0.83 1.78 2.79
C PRO A 44 -0.08 0.57 2.19
N LEU A 45 -0.78 -0.31 1.47
CA LEU A 45 -0.18 -1.46 0.79
C LEU A 45 0.81 -1.04 -0.30
N THR A 46 0.42 -0.12 -1.18
CA THR A 46 1.27 0.37 -2.27
C THR A 46 2.52 1.08 -1.74
N VAL A 47 2.37 1.92 -0.71
CA VAL A 47 3.50 2.58 -0.03
C VAL A 47 4.43 1.54 0.61
N GLY A 48 3.90 0.53 1.29
CA GLY A 48 4.70 -0.53 1.91
C GLY A 48 5.50 -1.35 0.89
N VAL A 49 4.87 -1.73 -0.24
CA VAL A 49 5.54 -2.44 -1.34
C VAL A 49 6.62 -1.58 -1.98
N LEU A 50 6.34 -0.31 -2.23
CA LEU A 50 7.30 0.62 -2.82
C LEU A 50 8.51 0.82 -1.91
N HIS A 51 8.27 1.07 -0.62
CA HIS A 51 9.34 1.20 0.37
C HIS A 51 10.20 -0.06 0.46
N ARG A 52 9.59 -1.26 0.41
CA ARG A 52 10.32 -2.53 0.36
C ARG A 52 11.21 -2.62 -0.88
N ARG A 53 10.69 -2.25 -2.07
CA ARG A 53 11.46 -2.26 -3.32
C ARG A 53 12.64 -1.29 -3.28
N ILE A 54 12.42 -0.06 -2.77
CA ILE A 54 13.50 0.94 -2.60
C ILE A 54 14.60 0.40 -1.69
N ARG A 55 14.23 -0.21 -0.56
CA ARG A 55 15.21 -0.79 0.38
C ARG A 55 16.02 -1.92 -0.26
N ILE A 56 15.36 -2.86 -0.95
CA ILE A 56 16.03 -3.97 -1.64
C ILE A 56 16.99 -3.44 -2.70
N GLU A 57 16.58 -2.44 -3.47
CA GLU A 57 17.44 -1.83 -4.49
C GLU A 57 18.63 -1.09 -3.86
N ALA A 58 18.40 -0.36 -2.75
CA ALA A 58 19.45 0.32 -2.01
C ALA A 58 20.51 -0.64 -1.45
N SER A 59 20.12 -1.85 -1.05
CA SER A 59 21.06 -2.85 -0.50
C SER A 59 21.97 -3.52 -1.54
N LYS A 60 21.72 -3.37 -2.85
CA LYS A 60 22.51 -4.06 -3.88
C LYS A 60 23.91 -3.50 -4.06
N ALA A 61 24.05 -2.18 -4.01
CA ALA A 61 25.34 -1.50 -4.14
C ALA A 61 25.21 -0.02 -3.72
N PRO A 62 26.31 0.61 -3.27
CA PRO A 62 26.34 2.05 -3.06
C PRO A 62 25.91 2.78 -4.33
N GLY A 63 24.96 3.73 -4.21
CA GLY A 63 24.45 4.49 -5.35
C GLY A 63 23.55 3.72 -6.32
N ALA A 64 23.10 2.49 -6.02
CA ALA A 64 22.24 1.71 -6.90
C ALA A 64 20.94 2.43 -7.30
N LEU A 65 20.28 3.09 -6.35
CA LEU A 65 19.08 3.90 -6.61
C LEU A 65 19.37 5.08 -7.55
N TYR A 66 20.52 5.75 -7.37
CA TYR A 66 20.91 6.89 -8.19
C TYR A 66 21.18 6.46 -9.64
N ARG A 67 21.95 5.37 -9.84
CA ARG A 67 22.18 4.79 -11.18
C ARG A 67 20.87 4.40 -11.87
N LYS A 68 19.94 3.80 -11.13
CA LYS A 68 18.64 3.38 -11.66
C LYS A 68 17.78 4.58 -12.07
N ARG A 69 17.83 5.69 -11.32
CA ARG A 69 17.15 6.94 -11.66
C ARG A 69 17.67 7.53 -12.97
N LEU A 70 18.99 7.59 -13.16
CA LEU A 70 19.60 8.10 -14.39
C LEU A 70 19.15 7.31 -15.63
N LEU A 71 19.10 5.98 -15.54
CA LEU A 71 18.65 5.11 -16.61
C LEU A 71 17.15 5.20 -16.93
N THR A 72 16.33 5.71 -16.00
CA THR A 72 14.87 5.85 -16.19
C THR A 72 14.49 7.25 -16.72
N GLN A 73 15.45 8.18 -16.79
CA GLN A 73 15.25 9.56 -17.28
C GLN A 73 15.79 9.75 -18.70
N GLN A 74 16.34 8.70 -19.32
CA GLN A 74 16.65 8.62 -20.75
C GLN A 74 15.51 7.93 -21.49
#